data_AF-A0A945MZF9-F1
#
_entry.id   AF-A0A945MZF9-F1
#
_cell.length_a   1.000
_cell.length_b   1.000
_cell.length_c   1.000
_cell.angle_alpha   90.00
_cell.angle_beta   90.00
_cell.angle_gamma   90.00
#
_symmetry.space_group_name_H-M   'P 1'
#
loop_
_entity.id
_entity.type
_entity.pdbx_description
1 polymer ?
#
loop_
_entity_poly.entity_id
_entity_poly.type
_entity_poly.pdbx_seq_one_letter_code
_entity_poly.pdbx_strand_id
1 'polypeptide(L)'
;MRQSVGRIEFQVRRDRLRVAGIRTLEQLRTLQGDLLRELAENHTTLRLKTGDTNHSRWPLHPLWKALQRNIAALPQTGLVKSIDPENGLLWRRQKQLQSLYGSLKGLAAVDGLIRGRNEPISFDTLLSALPDLLNHNHSESLWLADVEQRMTAYRYGKW
;
A
#
# COMPACT_ATOMS: atom_id res chain seq x y z
N MET A 1 26.31 23.34 -29.87
CA MET A 1 26.30 21.91 -29.49
C MET A 1 24.85 21.42 -29.45
N ARG A 2 24.49 20.37 -30.19
CA ARG A 2 23.15 19.75 -30.09
C ARG A 2 23.07 19.02 -28.75
N GLN A 3 22.16 19.43 -27.86
CA GLN A 3 21.86 18.67 -26.65
C GLN A 3 21.08 17.41 -27.04
N SER A 4 21.62 16.23 -26.75
CA SER A 4 20.90 14.97 -26.89
C SER A 4 19.94 14.81 -25.71
N VAL A 5 18.63 14.87 -25.98
CA VAL A 5 17.60 14.64 -24.96
C VAL A 5 17.22 13.17 -24.94
N GLY A 6 17.37 12.52 -23.78
CA GLY A 6 16.85 11.17 -23.55
C GLY A 6 15.47 11.20 -22.91
N ARG A 7 14.50 10.47 -23.46
CA ARG A 7 13.18 10.25 -22.85
C ARG A 7 13.04 8.80 -22.40
N ILE A 8 12.60 8.61 -21.16
CA ILE A 8 12.25 7.30 -20.61
C ILE A 8 10.78 7.35 -20.25
N GLU A 9 10.00 6.40 -20.74
CA GLU A 9 8.57 6.31 -20.47
C GLU A 9 8.24 4.97 -19.81
N PHE A 10 7.41 5.06 -18.78
CA PHE A 10 6.84 3.89 -18.13
C PHE A 10 5.35 3.84 -18.41
N GLN A 11 4.90 2.70 -18.94
CA GLN A 11 3.48 2.41 -19.05
C GLN A 11 3.04 1.56 -17.87
N VAL A 12 2.14 2.10 -17.04
CA VAL A 12 1.58 1.38 -15.88
C VAL A 12 0.10 1.11 -16.13
N ARG A 13 -0.30 -0.16 -16.06
CA ARG A 13 -1.70 -0.57 -16.28
C ARG A 13 -2.56 -0.30 -15.04
N ARG A 14 -3.88 -0.27 -15.24
CA ARG A 14 -4.90 0.07 -14.22
C ARG A 14 -4.73 -0.72 -12.92
N ASP A 15 -4.50 -2.03 -13.00
CA ASP A 15 -4.43 -2.87 -11.79
C ASP A 15 -3.19 -2.57 -10.97
N ARG A 16 -2.06 -2.30 -11.64
CA ARG A 16 -0.81 -1.91 -10.99
C ARG A 16 -0.93 -0.53 -10.32
N LEU A 17 -1.62 0.42 -10.96
CA LEU A 17 -1.96 1.71 -10.34
C LEU A 17 -2.87 1.55 -9.11
N ARG A 18 -3.86 0.65 -9.18
CA ARG A 18 -4.77 0.37 -8.05
C ARG A 18 -4.06 -0.24 -6.85
N VAL A 19 -3.08 -1.13 -7.08
CA VAL A 19 -2.22 -1.69 -6.03
C VAL A 19 -1.42 -0.58 -5.35
N ALA A 20 -0.88 0.36 -6.15
CA ALA A 20 -0.22 1.56 -5.67
C ALA A 20 -1.18 2.60 -5.01
N GLY A 21 -2.46 2.28 -4.83
CA GLY A 21 -3.44 3.18 -4.22
C GLY A 21 -3.91 4.32 -5.13
N ILE A 22 -3.49 4.35 -6.40
CA ILE A 22 -3.83 5.39 -7.38
C ILE A 22 -5.11 4.99 -8.12
N ARG A 23 -6.18 5.76 -7.89
CA ARG A 23 -7.50 5.59 -8.53
C ARG A 23 -7.98 6.85 -9.24
N THR A 24 -7.41 8.01 -8.91
CA THR A 24 -7.73 9.31 -9.51
C THR A 24 -6.47 9.98 -10.06
N LEU A 25 -6.64 10.96 -10.94
CA LEU A 25 -5.52 11.76 -11.47
C LEU A 25 -4.85 12.60 -10.38
N GLU A 26 -5.62 13.06 -9.39
CA GLU A 26 -5.08 13.79 -8.24
C GLU A 26 -4.15 12.89 -7.42
N GLN A 27 -4.57 11.66 -7.12
CA GLN A 27 -3.72 10.68 -6.45
C GLN A 27 -2.47 10.36 -7.26
N LEU A 28 -2.56 10.30 -8.59
CA LEU A 28 -1.38 10.14 -9.44
C LEU A 28 -0.41 11.31 -9.27
N ARG A 29 -0.90 12.57 -9.31
CA ARG A 29 -0.04 13.74 -9.11
C ARG A 29 0.66 13.74 -7.75
N THR A 30 -0.06 13.33 -6.71
CA THR A 30 0.49 13.23 -5.35
C THR A 30 1.50 12.10 -5.20
N LEU A 31 1.27 10.96 -5.87
CA LEU A 31 2.05 9.73 -5.69
C LEU A 31 3.06 9.45 -6.82
N GLN A 32 3.18 10.34 -7.81
CA GLN A 32 4.04 10.10 -8.99
C GLN A 32 5.51 9.92 -8.62
N GLY A 33 6.02 10.61 -7.60
CA GLY A 33 7.40 10.46 -7.14
C GLY A 33 7.66 9.06 -6.60
N ASP A 34 6.73 8.53 -5.80
CA ASP A 34 6.84 7.18 -5.27
C ASP A 34 6.69 6.12 -6.37
N LEU A 35 5.74 6.31 -7.29
CA LEU A 35 5.54 5.41 -8.43
C LEU A 35 6.76 5.35 -9.34
N LEU A 36 7.34 6.51 -9.70
CA LEU A 36 8.52 6.58 -10.55
C LEU A 36 9.74 5.96 -9.87
N ARG A 37 9.89 6.13 -8.55
CA ARG A 37 10.98 5.49 -7.80
C ARG A 37 10.89 3.96 -7.88
N GLU A 38 9.72 3.38 -7.65
CA GLU A 38 9.53 1.92 -7.77
C GLU A 38 9.91 1.42 -9.16
N LEU A 39 9.47 2.14 -10.20
CA LEU A 39 9.72 1.75 -11.58
C LEU A 39 11.22 1.83 -11.94
N ALA A 40 11.91 2.84 -11.40
CA ALA A 40 13.31 3.12 -11.70
C ALA A 40 14.31 2.33 -10.85
N GLU A 41 13.90 1.79 -9.70
CA GLU A 41 14.76 1.04 -8.78
C GLU A 41 14.51 -0.47 -8.82
N ASN A 42 13.24 -0.89 -8.90
CA ASN A 42 12.85 -2.29 -8.68
C ASN A 42 12.33 -2.98 -9.95
N HIS A 43 11.70 -2.25 -10.87
CA HIS A 43 11.09 -2.86 -12.05
C HIS A 43 12.05 -2.96 -13.25
N THR A 44 12.81 -1.90 -13.51
CA THR A 44 13.66 -1.82 -14.70
C THR A 44 14.97 -1.14 -14.33
N THR A 45 16.05 -1.56 -14.98
CA THR A 45 17.34 -0.86 -14.89
C THR A 45 17.98 -0.79 -16.25
N LEU A 46 18.63 0.33 -16.56
CA LEU A 46 19.50 0.47 -17.71
C LEU A 46 20.95 0.32 -17.25
N ARG A 47 21.66 -0.67 -17.79
CA ARG A 47 23.02 -1.05 -17.38
C ARG A 47 23.98 -1.03 -18.55
N LEU A 48 25.26 -0.78 -18.25
CA LEU A 48 26.34 -0.86 -19.23
C LEU A 48 26.86 -2.30 -19.31
N LYS A 49 26.86 -2.87 -20.52
CA LYS A 49 27.41 -4.21 -20.76
C LYS A 49 28.88 -4.26 -20.40
N THR A 50 29.28 -5.28 -19.65
CA THR A 50 30.67 -5.59 -19.31
C THR A 50 31.03 -7.00 -19.82
N GLY A 51 32.24 -7.46 -19.49
CA GLY A 51 32.64 -8.85 -19.74
C GLY A 51 32.05 -9.87 -18.75
N ASP A 52 31.36 -9.42 -17.69
CA ASP A 52 30.68 -10.31 -16.74
C ASP A 52 29.40 -10.87 -17.39
N THR A 53 29.18 -12.19 -17.29
CA THR A 53 27.97 -12.84 -17.80
C THR A 53 26.74 -12.57 -16.92
N ASN A 54 26.95 -12.16 -15.66
CA ASN A 54 25.88 -11.80 -14.74
C ASN A 54 25.48 -10.32 -14.88
N HIS A 55 24.38 -10.10 -15.61
CA HIS A 55 23.79 -8.78 -15.88
C HIS A 55 23.44 -7.97 -14.62
N SER A 56 23.16 -8.62 -13.48
CA SER A 56 22.82 -7.93 -12.23
C SER A 56 24.00 -7.19 -11.61
N ARG A 57 25.24 -7.58 -11.96
CA ARG A 57 26.49 -6.95 -11.51
C ARG A 57 26.94 -5.81 -12.41
N TRP A 58 26.32 -5.66 -13.57
CA TRP A 58 26.68 -4.61 -14.51
C TRP A 58 26.38 -3.23 -13.92
N PRO A 59 27.28 -2.24 -14.06
CA PRO A 59 27.05 -0.92 -13.50
C PRO A 59 25.85 -0.23 -14.18
N LEU A 60 25.10 0.54 -13.40
CA LEU A 60 24.01 1.37 -13.93
C LEU A 60 24.56 2.41 -14.92
N HIS A 61 23.84 2.59 -16.02
CA HIS A 61 24.16 3.59 -17.02
C HIS A 61 24.09 5.01 -16.40
N PRO A 62 25.01 5.94 -16.74
CA PRO A 62 25.03 7.29 -16.16
C PRO A 62 23.70 8.05 -16.30
N LEU A 63 23.03 7.91 -17.45
CA LEU A 63 21.68 8.46 -17.68
C LEU A 63 20.66 7.89 -16.68
N TRP A 64 20.74 6.61 -16.33
CA TRP A 64 19.86 5.98 -15.34
C TRP A 64 20.12 6.51 -13.94
N LYS A 65 21.40 6.67 -13.57
CA LYS A 65 21.78 7.29 -12.28
C LYS A 65 21.29 8.75 -12.20
N ALA A 66 21.35 9.50 -13.30
CA ALA A 66 20.80 10.85 -13.36
C ALA A 66 19.27 10.85 -13.22
N LEU A 67 18.56 9.94 -13.91
CA LEU A 67 17.12 9.75 -13.76
C LEU A 67 16.74 9.45 -12.31
N GLN A 68 17.38 8.46 -11.67
CA GLN A 68 17.11 8.08 -10.28
C GLN A 68 17.32 9.27 -9.32
N ARG A 69 18.39 10.06 -9.50
CA ARG A 69 18.60 11.29 -8.71
C ARG A 69 17.50 12.33 -8.92
N ASN A 70 17.05 12.54 -10.16
CA ASN A 70 15.97 13.48 -10.45
C ASN A 70 14.64 13.02 -9.87
N ILE A 71 14.34 11.72 -9.91
CA ILE A 71 13.17 11.12 -9.27
C ILE A 71 13.27 11.29 -7.74
N ALA A 72 14.46 11.09 -7.16
CA ALA A 72 14.69 11.24 -5.74
C ALA A 72 14.41 12.67 -5.23
N ALA A 73 14.53 13.68 -6.09
CA ALA A 73 14.21 15.07 -5.78
C ALA A 73 12.71 15.41 -5.84
N LEU A 74 11.86 14.53 -6.39
CA LEU A 74 10.41 14.72 -6.39
C LEU A 74 9.83 14.48 -4.99
N PRO A 75 8.69 15.12 -4.64
CA PRO A 75 7.94 14.79 -3.44
C PRO A 75 7.61 13.30 -3.39
N GLN A 76 7.97 12.68 -2.27
CA GLN A 76 7.74 11.27 -2.00
C GLN A 76 7.02 11.13 -0.67
N THR A 77 5.89 10.46 -0.69
CA THR A 77 5.09 10.14 0.49
C THR A 77 5.53 8.84 1.15
N GLY A 78 6.28 8.01 0.43
CA GLY A 78 6.64 6.66 0.85
C GLY A 78 5.50 5.65 0.73
N LEU A 79 4.37 6.02 0.15
CA LEU A 79 3.16 5.18 0.09
C LEU A 79 3.19 4.13 -1.04
N VAL A 80 3.91 4.38 -2.13
CA VAL A 80 4.13 3.40 -3.23
C VAL A 80 5.50 2.77 -3.05
N LYS A 81 5.68 2.00 -1.98
CA LYS A 81 6.98 1.38 -1.67
C LYS A 81 7.17 -0.02 -2.22
N SER A 82 6.27 -0.55 -3.07
CA SER A 82 5.46 -1.72 -2.67
C SER A 82 4.63 -2.47 -3.72
N ILE A 83 5.09 -2.74 -4.95
CA ILE A 83 4.41 -3.74 -5.83
C ILE A 83 5.16 -5.07 -5.69
N ASP A 84 5.00 -5.69 -4.53
CA ASP A 84 5.85 -6.76 -4.03
C ASP A 84 4.98 -7.81 -3.30
N PRO A 85 5.17 -9.12 -3.58
CA PRO A 85 4.49 -10.21 -2.87
C PRO A 85 4.62 -10.14 -1.33
N GLU A 86 5.73 -9.61 -0.77
CA GLU A 86 5.88 -9.42 0.69
C GLU A 86 4.97 -8.30 1.24
N ASN A 87 4.55 -7.35 0.40
CA ASN A 87 3.59 -6.31 0.77
C ASN A 87 2.13 -6.77 0.68
N GLY A 88 1.87 -8.03 0.31
CA GLY A 88 0.54 -8.63 0.36
C GLY A 88 -0.08 -8.55 1.76
N LEU A 89 0.72 -8.78 2.81
CA LEU A 89 0.26 -8.68 4.20
C LEU A 89 -0.03 -7.24 4.62
N LEU A 90 0.79 -6.27 4.20
CA LEU A 90 0.58 -4.85 4.49
C LEU A 90 -0.65 -4.29 3.74
N TRP A 91 -0.83 -4.68 2.48
CA TRP A 91 -2.04 -4.38 1.72
C TRP A 91 -3.27 -5.04 2.36
N ARG A 92 -3.16 -6.31 2.80
CA ARG A 92 -4.26 -7.04 3.46
C ARG A 92 -4.62 -6.38 4.78
N ARG A 93 -3.63 -5.95 5.58
CA ARG A 93 -3.82 -5.15 6.78
C ARG A 93 -4.57 -3.86 6.46
N GLN A 94 -4.18 -3.13 5.42
CA GLN A 94 -4.87 -1.91 5.01
C GLN A 94 -6.32 -2.18 4.58
N LYS A 95 -6.58 -3.30 3.89
CA LYS A 95 -7.93 -3.72 3.53
C LYS A 95 -8.79 -4.10 4.73
N GLN A 96 -8.21 -4.81 5.70
CA GLN A 96 -8.88 -5.12 6.96
C GLN A 96 -9.21 -3.84 7.73
N LEU A 97 -8.29 -2.86 7.80
CA LEU A 97 -8.55 -1.56 8.42
C LEU A 97 -9.68 -0.80 7.70
N GLN A 98 -9.72 -0.78 6.38
CA GLN A 98 -10.80 -0.17 5.60
C GLN A 98 -12.16 -0.83 5.88
N SER A 99 -12.20 -2.17 5.92
CA SER A 99 -13.41 -2.91 6.23
C SER A 99 -13.87 -2.65 7.67
N LEU A 100 -12.94 -2.72 8.64
CA LEU A 100 -13.21 -2.45 10.04
C LEU A 100 -13.78 -1.06 10.22
N TYR A 101 -13.18 -0.04 9.60
CA TYR A 101 -13.68 1.33 9.67
C TYR A 101 -15.10 1.46 9.09
N GLY A 102 -15.40 0.76 7.99
CA GLY A 102 -16.76 0.66 7.45
C GLY A 102 -17.74 0.02 8.43
N SER A 103 -17.37 -1.11 9.02
CA SER A 103 -18.18 -1.80 10.03
C SER A 103 -18.41 -0.95 11.28
N LEU A 104 -17.39 -0.20 11.73
CA LEU A 104 -17.52 0.72 12.86
C LEU A 104 -18.51 1.84 12.58
N LYS A 105 -18.57 2.38 11.34
CA LYS A 105 -19.63 3.33 10.96
C LYS A 105 -21.01 2.71 11.03
N GLY A 106 -21.16 1.47 10.56
CA GLY A 106 -22.41 0.71 10.66
C GLY A 106 -22.82 0.52 12.12
N LEU A 107 -21.87 0.13 12.98
CA LEU A 107 -22.09 -0.03 14.41
C LEU A 107 -22.48 1.30 15.07
N ALA A 108 -21.82 2.42 14.75
CA ALA A 108 -22.17 3.74 15.25
C ALA A 108 -23.62 4.12 14.88
N ALA A 109 -24.04 3.83 13.65
CA ALA A 109 -25.40 4.10 13.20
C ALA A 109 -26.43 3.24 13.96
N VAL A 110 -26.17 1.93 14.10
CA VAL A 110 -27.07 1.02 14.83
C VAL A 110 -27.15 1.39 16.31
N ASP A 111 -26.02 1.65 16.97
CA ASP A 111 -25.99 2.04 18.39
C ASP A 111 -26.70 3.40 18.60
N GLY A 112 -26.54 4.34 17.67
CA GLY A 112 -27.26 5.62 17.67
C GLY A 112 -28.78 5.42 17.62
N LEU A 113 -29.26 4.56 16.70
CA LEU A 113 -30.67 4.22 16.56
C LEU A 113 -31.22 3.50 17.81
N ILE A 114 -30.49 2.54 18.36
CA ILE A 114 -30.88 1.82 19.59
C ILE A 114 -31.06 2.79 20.76
N ARG A 115 -30.20 3.81 20.87
CA ARG A 115 -30.24 4.81 21.94
C ARG A 115 -31.18 5.98 21.66
N GLY A 116 -31.96 5.92 20.58
CA GLY A 116 -32.90 6.98 20.19
C GLY A 116 -32.23 8.32 19.87
N ARG A 117 -30.97 8.30 19.45
CA ARG A 117 -30.24 9.52 19.09
C ARG A 117 -30.57 9.95 17.67
N ASN A 118 -30.82 11.24 17.51
CA ASN A 118 -31.00 11.88 16.20
C ASN A 118 -29.67 12.39 15.60
N GLU A 119 -28.59 12.37 16.38
CA GLU A 119 -27.28 12.85 15.97
C GLU A 119 -26.28 11.69 15.78
N PRO A 120 -25.36 11.78 14.80
CA PRO A 120 -24.33 10.78 14.59
C PRO A 120 -23.42 10.62 15.81
N ILE A 121 -23.13 9.37 16.19
CA ILE A 121 -22.13 9.07 17.21
C ILE A 121 -20.73 9.37 16.65
N SER A 122 -19.92 10.10 17.42
CA SER A 122 -18.55 10.40 17.02
C SER A 122 -17.67 9.14 17.03
N PHE A 123 -16.62 9.15 16.22
CA PHE A 123 -15.68 8.03 16.14
C PHE A 123 -15.02 7.72 17.50
N ASP A 124 -14.58 8.77 18.21
CA ASP A 124 -13.92 8.62 19.50
C ASP A 124 -14.88 8.07 20.57
N THR A 125 -16.13 8.54 20.58
CA THR A 125 -17.16 8.02 21.48
C THR A 125 -17.42 6.53 21.25
N LEU A 126 -17.52 6.09 19.99
CA LEU A 126 -17.70 4.67 19.69
C LEU A 126 -16.46 3.87 20.10
N LEU A 127 -15.25 4.35 19.80
CA LEU A 127 -14.00 3.68 20.18
C LEU A 127 -13.88 3.47 21.69
N SER A 128 -14.26 4.46 22.49
CA SER A 128 -14.25 4.34 23.95
C SER A 128 -15.20 3.26 24.48
N ALA A 129 -16.32 3.01 23.79
CA ALA A 129 -17.30 1.99 24.18
C ALA A 129 -17.00 0.60 23.57
N LEU A 130 -16.12 0.53 22.58
CA LEU A 130 -15.88 -0.68 21.80
C LEU A 130 -15.36 -1.87 22.63
N PRO A 131 -14.43 -1.71 23.60
CA PRO A 131 -13.96 -2.83 24.41
C PRO A 131 -15.08 -3.54 25.16
N ASP A 132 -16.00 -2.79 25.76
CA ASP A 132 -17.14 -3.35 26.51
C ASP A 132 -18.12 -4.10 25.59
N LEU A 133 -18.35 -3.57 24.39
CA LEU A 133 -19.20 -4.20 23.37
C LEU A 133 -18.59 -5.50 22.85
N LEU A 134 -17.26 -5.56 22.70
CA LEU A 134 -16.56 -6.76 22.22
C LEU A 134 -16.41 -7.82 23.30
N ASN A 135 -16.23 -7.42 24.56
CA ASN A 135 -16.04 -8.35 25.69
C ASN A 135 -17.15 -9.38 25.82
N HIS A 136 -18.39 -9.02 25.50
CA HIS A 136 -19.54 -9.92 25.58
C HIS A 136 -19.42 -11.15 24.66
N ASN A 137 -18.66 -11.05 23.57
CA ASN A 137 -18.48 -12.11 22.58
C ASN A 137 -17.03 -12.62 22.52
N HIS A 138 -16.13 -12.10 23.36
CA HIS A 138 -14.73 -12.45 23.31
C HIS A 138 -14.44 -13.72 24.11
N SER A 139 -13.73 -14.66 23.47
CA SER A 139 -13.14 -15.83 24.11
C SER A 139 -11.68 -15.91 23.67
N GLU A 140 -10.76 -15.76 24.63
CA GLU A 140 -9.31 -15.72 24.37
C GLU A 140 -8.83 -16.99 23.64
N SER A 141 -9.33 -18.16 24.04
CA SER A 141 -8.90 -19.43 23.45
C SER A 141 -9.36 -19.60 22.00
N LEU A 142 -10.62 -19.28 21.70
CA LEU A 142 -11.14 -19.29 20.33
C LEU A 142 -10.46 -18.23 19.46
N TRP A 143 -10.22 -17.05 20.03
CA TRP A 143 -9.52 -15.97 19.35
C TRP A 143 -8.11 -16.37 18.92
N LEU A 144 -7.31 -16.92 19.83
CA LEU A 144 -5.94 -17.36 19.53
C LEU A 144 -5.92 -18.46 18.47
N ALA A 145 -6.82 -19.43 18.55
CA ALA A 145 -6.94 -20.50 17.55
C ALA A 145 -7.27 -19.97 16.15
N ASP A 146 -8.26 -19.07 16.05
CA ASP A 146 -8.66 -18.46 14.77
C ASP A 146 -7.55 -17.57 14.19
N VAL A 147 -6.85 -16.81 15.03
CA VAL A 147 -5.72 -15.97 14.61
C VAL A 147 -4.58 -16.84 14.09
N GLU A 148 -4.22 -17.92 14.79
CA GLU A 148 -3.17 -18.84 14.37
C GLU A 148 -3.51 -19.54 13.05
N GLN A 149 -4.77 -19.96 12.87
CA GLN A 149 -5.26 -20.53 11.61
C GLN A 149 -5.11 -19.53 10.46
N ARG A 150 -5.49 -18.27 10.66
CA ARG A 150 -5.37 -17.20 9.65
C ARG A 150 -3.91 -16.86 9.35
N MET A 151 -3.05 -16.77 10.37
CA MET A 151 -1.62 -16.57 10.19
C MET A 151 -1.00 -17.68 9.35
N THR A 152 -1.38 -18.94 9.62
CA THR A 152 -0.92 -20.10 8.86
C THR A 152 -1.40 -20.04 7.42
N ALA A 153 -2.67 -19.73 7.16
CA ALA A 153 -3.19 -19.54 5.81
C ALA A 153 -2.42 -18.45 5.04
N TYR A 154 -2.17 -17.30 5.68
CA TYR A 154 -1.44 -16.18 5.07
C TYR A 154 0.03 -16.52 4.78
N ARG A 155 0.72 -17.28 5.64
CA ARG A 155 2.09 -17.77 5.36
C ARG A 155 2.14 -18.63 4.10
N TYR A 156 1.10 -19.40 3.81
CA TYR A 156 0.99 -20.23 2.61
C TYR A 156 0.33 -19.51 1.41
N GLY A 157 0.10 -18.19 1.50
CA GLY A 157 -0.50 -17.40 0.43
C GLY A 157 -1.99 -17.72 0.17
N LYS A 158 -2.67 -18.38 1.11
CA LYS A 158 -4.10 -18.65 1.08
C LYS A 158 -4.83 -17.49 1.78
N TRP A 159 -5.72 -16.79 1.06
CA TRP A 159 -6.30 -15.51 1.48
C TRP A 159 -7.71 -15.56 2.03
#